data_AF-A0A832VNR4-F1
#
_entry.id   AF-A0A832VNR4-F1
#
_cell.length_a   1.000
_cell.length_b   1.000
_cell.length_c   1.000
_cell.angle_alpha   90.00
_cell.angle_beta   90.00
_cell.angle_gamma   90.00
#
_symmetry.space_group_name_H-M   'P 1'
#
loop_
_entity.id
_entity.type
_entity.pdbx_description
1 polymer ?
#
loop_
_entity_poly.entity_id
_entity_poly.type
_entity_poly.pdbx_seq_one_letter_code
_entity_poly.pdbx_strand_id
1 'polypeptide(L)'
;MAEDTSIGAQRLLEFSVGLGIATLVATYVVGTTGGRVAPFIPIISEMPFAGPESSFYGPGLAISIFSFILLAQVFHRVFAPLAQTLGGNWASWNDLARALATFGGVCGIITVNFHWNSYPLLHGVTAFMFFTSFLLWGTFVWRLLENSGRIHTVRRIAIFSGWLFYVLMILFGNLESRELIAAGEGVFHRMENPPLVGDERSLYLNMMAFCEWSMVFSFYAGALSFRRELEDVRL
;
A
#
# COMPACT_ATOMS: atom_id res chain seq x y z
N MET A 1 -10.07 13.81 38.31
CA MET A 1 -9.12 13.67 37.19
C MET A 1 -9.88 13.02 36.06
N ALA A 2 -10.10 13.72 34.95
CA ALA A 2 -10.60 13.07 33.74
C ALA A 2 -9.48 12.16 33.21
N GLU A 3 -9.78 10.90 32.95
CA GLU A 3 -8.87 10.02 32.22
C GLU A 3 -8.57 10.67 30.86
N ASP A 4 -7.30 10.79 30.53
CA ASP A 4 -6.87 11.21 29.20
C ASP A 4 -7.21 10.09 28.21
N THR A 5 -8.40 10.17 27.61
CA THR A 5 -8.91 9.20 26.63
C THR A 5 -8.31 9.37 25.24
N SER A 6 -7.29 10.23 25.06
CA SER A 6 -6.69 10.49 23.76
C SER A 6 -5.87 9.29 23.26
N ILE A 7 -6.09 8.89 22.01
CA ILE A 7 -5.34 7.81 21.37
C ILE A 7 -3.92 8.32 21.07
N GLY A 8 -2.91 7.54 21.44
CA GLY A 8 -1.52 7.81 21.06
C GLY A 8 -1.30 7.51 19.58
N ALA A 9 -0.74 8.46 18.83
CA ALA A 9 -0.50 8.32 17.39
C ALA A 9 0.44 7.13 17.08
N GLN A 10 1.43 6.87 17.94
CA GLN A 10 2.28 5.69 17.83
C GLN A 10 1.49 4.38 17.89
N ARG A 11 0.52 4.27 18.81
CA ARG A 11 -0.33 3.08 18.92
C ARG A 11 -1.26 2.93 17.72
N LEU A 12 -1.77 4.05 17.19
CA LEU A 12 -2.57 4.02 15.97
C LEU A 12 -1.75 3.54 14.77
N LEU A 13 -0.47 3.93 14.67
CA LEU A 13 0.45 3.41 13.64
C LEU A 13 0.65 1.91 13.78
N GLU A 14 0.99 1.43 14.99
CA GLU A 14 1.18 0.01 15.26
C GLU A 14 -0.09 -0.81 14.96
N PHE A 15 -1.26 -0.28 15.35
CA PHE A 15 -2.55 -0.89 15.05
C PHE A 15 -2.83 -0.92 13.55
N SER A 16 -2.65 0.21 12.84
CA SER A 16 -2.84 0.31 11.39
C SER A 16 -1.99 -0.72 10.65
N VAL A 17 -0.68 -0.77 10.95
CA VAL A 17 0.25 -1.71 10.32
C VAL A 17 -0.09 -3.15 10.70
N GLY A 18 -0.30 -3.42 11.99
CA GLY A 18 -0.60 -4.76 12.50
C GLY A 18 -1.88 -5.34 11.91
N LEU A 19 -2.96 -4.55 11.87
CA LEU A 19 -4.23 -4.96 11.27
C LEU A 19 -4.07 -5.21 9.77
N GLY A 20 -3.32 -4.36 9.07
CA GLY A 20 -3.07 -4.51 7.64
C GLY A 20 -2.35 -5.82 7.31
N ILE A 21 -1.23 -6.08 7.98
CA ILE A 21 -0.46 -7.34 7.83
C ILE A 21 -1.32 -8.54 8.21
N ALA A 22 -2.01 -8.49 9.36
CA ALA A 22 -2.86 -9.59 9.82
C ALA A 22 -3.98 -9.91 8.82
N THR A 23 -4.59 -8.88 8.22
CA THR A 23 -5.64 -9.04 7.21
C THR A 23 -5.09 -9.75 5.97
N LEU A 24 -3.92 -9.34 5.47
CA LEU A 24 -3.28 -9.97 4.30
C LEU A 24 -2.89 -11.42 4.57
N VAL A 25 -2.25 -11.69 5.71
CA VAL A 25 -1.82 -13.04 6.09
C VAL A 25 -3.04 -13.95 6.31
N ALA A 26 -4.06 -13.49 7.04
CA ALA A 26 -5.28 -14.27 7.25
C ALA A 26 -5.98 -14.56 5.92
N THR A 27 -6.06 -13.57 5.03
CA THR A 27 -6.66 -13.74 3.70
C THR A 27 -5.90 -14.80 2.89
N TYR A 28 -4.57 -14.72 2.87
CA TYR A 28 -3.73 -15.71 2.19
C TYR A 28 -3.90 -17.11 2.78
N VAL A 29 -3.83 -17.26 4.10
CA VAL A 29 -3.94 -18.57 4.77
C VAL A 29 -5.31 -19.20 4.55
N VAL A 30 -6.40 -18.44 4.74
CA VAL A 30 -7.76 -18.97 4.56
C VAL A 30 -8.03 -19.28 3.08
N GLY A 31 -7.55 -18.43 2.16
CA GLY A 31 -7.68 -18.64 0.72
C GLY A 31 -6.94 -19.89 0.23
N THR A 32 -5.68 -20.05 0.64
CA THR A 32 -4.86 -21.21 0.24
C THR A 32 -5.31 -22.51 0.89
N THR A 33 -5.58 -22.53 2.20
CA THR A 33 -6.08 -23.73 2.91
C THR A 33 -7.48 -24.14 2.43
N GLY A 34 -8.28 -23.18 1.96
CA GLY A 34 -9.58 -23.43 1.36
C GLY A 34 -9.54 -23.88 -0.11
N GLY A 35 -8.35 -24.03 -0.72
CA GLY A 35 -8.20 -24.37 -2.14
C GLY A 35 -8.69 -23.29 -3.11
N ARG A 36 -8.97 -22.08 -2.60
CA ARG A 36 -9.50 -20.93 -3.35
C ARG A 36 -8.42 -19.99 -3.83
N VAL A 37 -7.16 -20.22 -3.50
CA VAL A 37 -6.03 -19.44 -4.00
C VAL A 37 -4.88 -20.40 -4.26
N ALA A 38 -4.14 -20.18 -5.35
CA ALA A 38 -2.97 -20.99 -5.66
C ALA A 38 -1.97 -20.94 -4.50
N PRO A 39 -1.30 -22.05 -4.15
CA PRO A 39 -0.35 -22.07 -3.04
C PRO A 39 0.93 -21.26 -3.31
N PHE A 40 1.20 -20.90 -4.57
CA PHE A 40 2.26 -19.95 -4.94
C PHE A 40 1.78 -18.50 -4.81
N ILE A 41 2.69 -17.53 -4.64
CA ILE A 41 2.40 -16.12 -4.33
C ILE A 41 1.31 -15.54 -5.26
N PRO A 42 0.06 -15.37 -4.78
CA PRO A 42 -1.04 -14.82 -5.57
C PRO A 42 -0.87 -13.31 -5.67
N ILE A 43 -1.49 -12.67 -6.67
CA ILE A 43 -1.68 -11.22 -6.59
C ILE A 43 -2.61 -10.97 -5.39
N ILE A 44 -2.31 -9.95 -4.58
CA ILE A 44 -3.07 -9.65 -3.38
C ILE A 44 -4.54 -9.39 -3.71
N SER A 45 -4.80 -8.68 -4.79
CA SER A 45 -6.14 -8.43 -5.31
C SER A 45 -6.85 -9.67 -5.86
N GLU A 46 -6.16 -10.81 -5.99
CA GLU A 46 -6.75 -12.10 -6.36
C GLU A 46 -7.27 -12.93 -5.19
N MET A 47 -6.91 -12.58 -3.96
CA MET A 47 -7.27 -13.41 -2.82
C MET A 47 -8.74 -13.32 -2.33
N PRO A 48 -9.49 -12.22 -2.47
CA PRO A 48 -10.79 -12.07 -1.80
C PRO A 48 -12.02 -12.51 -2.63
N PHE A 49 -11.84 -13.33 -3.66
CA PHE A 49 -12.80 -13.38 -4.78
C PHE A 49 -14.21 -13.92 -4.50
N ALA A 50 -14.45 -14.79 -3.50
CA ALA A 50 -15.83 -15.26 -3.20
C ALA A 50 -15.99 -16.05 -1.89
N GLY A 51 -14.96 -16.15 -1.04
CA GLY A 51 -15.00 -16.96 0.18
C GLY A 51 -15.13 -16.12 1.46
N PRO A 52 -14.99 -16.71 2.65
CA PRO A 52 -15.04 -15.99 3.93
C PRO A 52 -14.01 -14.84 4.01
N GLU A 53 -12.96 -14.88 3.20
CA GLU A 53 -11.93 -13.84 3.05
C GLU A 53 -12.52 -12.50 2.65
N SER A 54 -13.52 -12.51 1.75
CA SER A 54 -14.21 -11.30 1.30
C SER A 54 -14.84 -10.50 2.45
N SER A 55 -15.24 -11.19 3.52
CA SER A 55 -15.92 -10.58 4.67
C SER A 55 -14.98 -9.79 5.58
N PHE A 56 -13.66 -10.02 5.51
CA PHE A 56 -12.70 -9.34 6.36
C PHE A 56 -11.57 -8.64 5.60
N TYR A 57 -11.28 -9.03 4.35
CA TYR A 57 -10.24 -8.40 3.52
C TYR A 57 -10.49 -6.91 3.32
N GLY A 58 -11.64 -6.56 2.73
CA GLY A 58 -12.03 -5.18 2.45
C GLY A 58 -12.12 -4.33 3.73
N PRO A 59 -12.90 -4.75 4.75
CA PRO A 59 -13.02 -4.02 6.01
C PRO A 59 -11.69 -3.89 6.77
N GLY A 60 -10.90 -4.96 6.88
CA GLY A 60 -9.64 -4.97 7.63
C GLY A 60 -8.61 -4.02 7.01
N LEU A 61 -8.43 -4.08 5.69
CA LEU A 61 -7.55 -3.16 4.98
C LEU A 61 -8.10 -1.73 4.96
N ALA A 62 -9.41 -1.54 4.81
CA ALA A 62 -10.01 -0.21 4.85
C ALA A 62 -9.80 0.48 6.20
N ILE A 63 -9.96 -0.24 7.32
CA ILE A 63 -9.70 0.29 8.66
C ILE A 63 -8.20 0.59 8.84
N SER A 64 -7.32 -0.30 8.37
CA SER A 64 -5.86 -0.08 8.37
C SER A 64 -5.49 1.20 7.62
N ILE A 65 -5.98 1.37 6.40
CA ILE A 65 -5.71 2.52 5.53
C ILE A 65 -6.35 3.80 6.10
N PHE A 66 -7.58 3.73 6.60
CA PHE A 66 -8.25 4.88 7.22
C PHE A 66 -7.48 5.37 8.45
N SER A 67 -6.97 4.45 9.28
CA SER A 67 -6.09 4.79 10.40
C SER A 67 -4.84 5.53 9.92
N PHE A 68 -4.29 5.15 8.75
CA PHE A 68 -3.18 5.85 8.13
C PHE A 68 -3.54 7.25 7.61
N ILE A 69 -4.76 7.45 7.08
CA ILE A 69 -5.25 8.78 6.68
C ILE A 69 -5.28 9.73 7.89
N LEU A 70 -5.69 9.25 9.06
CA LEU A 70 -5.64 10.03 10.30
C LEU A 70 -4.19 10.34 10.68
N LEU A 71 -3.30 9.35 10.60
CA LEU A 71 -1.86 9.53 10.85
C LEU A 71 -1.23 10.53 9.89
N ALA A 72 -1.68 10.61 8.63
CA ALA A 72 -1.18 11.60 7.68
C ALA A 72 -1.39 13.05 8.16
N GLN A 73 -2.50 13.32 8.86
CA GLN A 73 -2.76 14.62 9.48
C GLN A 73 -1.82 14.87 10.66
N VAL A 74 -1.56 13.83 11.46
CA VAL A 74 -0.63 13.90 12.59
C VAL A 74 0.80 14.15 12.09
N PHE A 75 1.25 13.40 11.08
CA PHE A 75 2.56 13.58 10.46
C PHE A 75 2.74 14.99 9.92
N HIS A 76 1.73 15.54 9.23
CA HIS A 76 1.78 16.91 8.75
C HIS A 76 2.05 17.91 9.89
N ARG A 77 1.35 17.78 11.02
CA ARG A 77 1.56 18.62 12.21
C ARG A 77 2.94 18.42 12.83
N VAL A 78 3.38 17.16 12.99
CA VAL A 78 4.68 16.80 13.59
C VAL A 78 5.84 17.30 12.72
N PHE A 79 5.69 17.26 11.40
CA PHE A 79 6.74 17.63 10.46
C PHE A 79 6.75 19.13 10.10
N ALA A 80 5.69 19.88 10.41
CA ALA A 80 5.62 21.31 10.11
C ALA A 80 6.78 22.14 10.71
N PRO A 81 7.19 21.98 11.98
CA PRO A 81 8.33 22.72 12.52
C PRO A 81 9.65 22.39 11.80
N LEU A 82 9.84 21.13 11.41
CA LEU A 82 11.02 20.69 10.64
C LEU A 82 11.03 21.34 9.26
N ALA A 83 9.89 21.31 8.57
CA ALA A 83 9.70 21.92 7.26
C ALA A 83 9.97 23.43 7.29
N GLN A 84 9.49 24.13 8.32
CA GLN A 84 9.72 25.56 8.50
C GLN A 84 11.21 25.87 8.77
N THR A 85 11.87 25.06 9.60
CA THR A 85 13.28 25.22 9.94
C THR A 85 14.19 25.03 8.72
N LEU A 86 13.86 24.07 7.84
CA LEU A 86 14.61 23.85 6.60
C LEU A 86 14.41 24.97 5.55
N GLY A 87 13.37 25.80 5.70
CA GLY A 87 13.08 26.92 4.81
C GLY A 87 12.69 26.50 3.38
N GLY A 88 12.70 27.45 2.45
CA GLY A 88 12.36 27.20 1.04
C GLY A 88 10.96 26.60 0.85
N ASN A 89 10.86 25.58 0.00
CA ASN A 89 9.58 24.95 -0.37
C ASN A 89 9.14 23.81 0.56
N TRP A 90 9.87 23.52 1.64
CA TRP A 90 9.59 22.36 2.48
C TRP A 90 8.23 22.41 3.16
N ALA A 91 7.72 23.60 3.52
CA ALA A 91 6.37 23.76 4.04
C ALA A 91 5.31 23.33 3.02
N SER A 92 5.42 23.81 1.78
CA SER A 92 4.53 23.41 0.69
C SER A 92 4.63 21.92 0.35
N TRP A 93 5.82 21.33 0.46
CA TRP A 93 6.01 19.90 0.27
C TRP A 93 5.39 19.07 1.40
N ASN A 94 5.39 19.58 2.63
CA ASN A 94 4.66 18.95 3.73
C ASN A 94 3.15 18.97 3.49
N ASP A 95 2.60 20.10 3.00
CA ASP A 95 1.19 20.19 2.59
C ASP A 95 0.84 19.20 1.48
N LEU A 96 1.70 19.11 0.45
CA LEU A 96 1.55 18.16 -0.64
C LEU A 96 1.62 16.72 -0.14
N ALA A 97 2.55 16.40 0.76
CA ALA A 97 2.68 15.07 1.34
C ALA A 97 1.38 14.67 2.07
N ARG A 98 0.79 15.56 2.87
CA ARG A 98 -0.51 15.32 3.51
C ARG A 98 -1.62 15.04 2.49
N ALA A 99 -1.68 15.85 1.43
CA ALA A 99 -2.68 15.67 0.38
C ALA A 99 -2.52 14.33 -0.35
N LEU A 100 -1.28 13.95 -0.69
CA LEU A 100 -0.97 12.67 -1.32
C LEU A 100 -1.35 11.48 -0.44
N ALA A 101 -0.98 11.49 0.84
CA ALA A 101 -1.34 10.39 1.74
C ALA A 101 -2.87 10.27 1.95
N THR A 102 -3.57 11.39 2.01
CA THR A 102 -5.04 11.41 2.15
C THR A 102 -5.71 10.89 0.89
N PHE A 103 -5.35 11.46 -0.27
CA PHE A 103 -5.88 11.05 -1.57
C PHE A 103 -5.55 9.59 -1.89
N GLY A 104 -4.29 9.20 -1.70
CA GLY A 104 -3.84 7.83 -1.84
C GLY A 104 -4.63 6.90 -0.93
N GLY A 105 -4.83 7.24 0.34
CA GLY A 105 -5.61 6.43 1.28
C GLY A 105 -7.06 6.24 0.84
N VAL A 106 -7.72 7.28 0.32
CA VAL A 106 -9.07 7.15 -0.26
C VAL A 106 -9.08 6.21 -1.45
N CYS A 107 -8.11 6.35 -2.37
CA CYS A 107 -7.96 5.40 -3.47
C CYS A 107 -7.74 3.96 -2.98
N GLY A 108 -6.90 3.77 -1.96
CA GLY A 108 -6.64 2.46 -1.36
C GLY A 108 -7.89 1.82 -0.77
N ILE A 109 -8.73 2.60 -0.08
CA ILE A 109 -10.03 2.11 0.43
C ILE A 109 -10.92 1.64 -0.71
N ILE A 110 -10.96 2.38 -1.83
CA ILE A 110 -11.73 1.96 -3.02
C ILE A 110 -11.12 0.67 -3.59
N THR A 111 -9.82 0.60 -3.80
CA THR A 111 -9.12 -0.57 -4.35
C THR A 111 -9.41 -1.85 -3.57
N VAL A 112 -9.38 -1.80 -2.23
CA VAL A 112 -9.56 -3.01 -1.40
C VAL A 112 -11.02 -3.43 -1.25
N ASN A 113 -11.99 -2.59 -1.63
CA ASN A 113 -13.42 -2.93 -1.58
C ASN A 113 -14.04 -3.18 -2.96
N PHE A 114 -13.42 -2.66 -4.04
CA PHE A 114 -13.84 -2.91 -5.42
C PHE A 114 -12.85 -3.88 -6.06
N HIS A 115 -13.15 -5.18 -5.96
CA HIS A 115 -12.24 -6.25 -6.33
C HIS A 115 -11.97 -6.31 -7.84
N TRP A 116 -10.75 -6.73 -8.20
CA TRP A 116 -10.28 -6.80 -9.59
C TRP A 116 -11.15 -7.68 -10.49
N ASN A 117 -11.71 -8.78 -9.98
CA ASN A 117 -12.57 -9.68 -10.78
C ASN A 117 -13.90 -9.05 -11.22
N SER A 118 -14.41 -8.08 -10.46
CA SER A 118 -15.73 -7.48 -10.68
C SER A 118 -15.63 -6.06 -11.24
N TYR A 119 -14.58 -5.34 -10.85
CA TYR A 119 -14.35 -3.93 -11.20
C TYR A 119 -12.90 -3.69 -11.65
N PRO A 120 -12.39 -4.41 -12.67
CA PRO A 120 -10.96 -4.41 -13.04
C PRO A 120 -10.43 -2.99 -13.38
N LEU A 121 -11.22 -2.19 -14.10
CA LEU A 121 -10.83 -0.81 -14.43
C LEU A 121 -10.75 0.09 -13.20
N LEU A 122 -11.79 0.09 -12.37
CA LEU A 122 -11.81 0.91 -11.15
C LEU A 122 -10.72 0.47 -10.17
N HIS A 123 -10.54 -0.84 -10.00
CA HIS A 123 -9.49 -1.41 -9.17
C HIS A 123 -8.12 -0.99 -9.67
N GLY A 124 -7.81 -1.22 -10.95
CA GLY A 124 -6.50 -0.90 -11.53
C GLY A 124 -6.15 0.59 -11.42
N VAL A 125 -7.09 1.49 -11.75
CA VAL A 125 -6.88 2.94 -11.65
C VAL A 125 -6.65 3.36 -10.20
N THR A 126 -7.47 2.89 -9.26
CA THR A 126 -7.34 3.29 -7.86
C THR A 126 -6.10 2.67 -7.20
N ALA A 127 -5.72 1.44 -7.56
CA ALA A 127 -4.48 0.80 -7.10
C ALA A 127 -3.25 1.60 -7.55
N PHE A 128 -3.22 1.98 -8.84
CA PHE A 128 -2.17 2.81 -9.40
C PHE A 128 -2.03 4.14 -8.64
N MET A 129 -3.16 4.82 -8.38
CA MET A 129 -3.16 6.09 -7.65
C MET A 129 -2.75 5.91 -6.18
N PHE A 130 -3.21 4.84 -5.51
CA PHE A 130 -2.82 4.48 -4.15
C PHE A 130 -1.31 4.28 -4.04
N PHE A 131 -0.73 3.33 -4.78
CA PHE A 131 0.70 3.02 -4.70
C PHE A 131 1.57 4.22 -5.09
N THR A 132 1.22 4.93 -6.17
CA THR A 132 1.97 6.13 -6.60
C THR A 132 1.96 7.20 -5.52
N SER A 133 0.80 7.50 -4.94
CA SER A 133 0.67 8.55 -3.91
C SER A 133 1.48 8.22 -2.67
N PHE A 134 1.47 6.96 -2.24
CA PHE A 134 2.23 6.51 -1.06
C PHE A 134 3.75 6.47 -1.30
N LEU A 135 4.20 6.11 -2.50
CA LEU A 135 5.61 6.17 -2.86
C LEU A 135 6.11 7.62 -2.88
N LEU A 136 5.35 8.54 -3.47
CA LEU A 136 5.67 9.97 -3.48
C LEU A 136 5.67 10.56 -2.07
N TRP A 137 4.63 10.28 -1.28
CA TRP A 137 4.54 10.68 0.12
C TRP A 137 5.75 10.19 0.93
N GLY A 138 6.05 8.88 0.85
CA GLY A 138 7.16 8.28 1.59
C GLY A 138 8.50 8.89 1.19
N THR A 139 8.69 9.18 -0.10
CA THR A 139 9.88 9.85 -0.63
C THR A 139 10.04 11.26 -0.06
N PHE A 140 8.98 12.07 -0.07
CA PHE A 140 9.02 13.43 0.47
C PHE A 140 9.30 13.45 1.96
N VAL A 141 8.60 12.61 2.74
CA VAL A 141 8.78 12.53 4.19
C VAL A 141 10.19 12.04 4.55
N TRP A 142 10.71 11.03 3.84
CA TRP A 142 12.09 10.59 4.07
C TRP A 142 13.09 11.69 3.80
N ARG A 143 12.96 12.41 2.68
CA ARG A 143 13.88 13.51 2.34
C ARG A 143 13.79 14.66 3.32
N LEU A 144 12.60 15.00 3.81
CA LEU A 144 12.43 16.00 4.87
C LEU A 144 13.19 15.59 6.14
N LEU A 145 13.02 14.34 6.58
CA LEU A 145 13.65 13.85 7.80
C LEU A 145 15.16 13.68 7.66
N GLU A 146 15.63 13.21 6.50
CA GLU A 146 17.06 13.12 6.18
C GLU A 146 17.74 14.49 6.23
N ASN A 147 17.14 15.51 5.59
CA ASN A 147 17.66 16.88 5.62
C ASN A 147 17.55 17.53 7.00
N SER A 148 16.67 17.02 7.87
CA SER A 148 16.56 17.43 9.27
C SER A 148 17.52 16.67 10.21
N GLY A 149 18.43 15.87 9.68
CA GLY A 149 19.38 15.06 10.46
C GLY A 149 18.80 13.79 11.10
N ARG A 150 17.55 13.42 10.77
CA ARG A 150 16.83 12.25 11.31
C ARG A 150 16.91 11.06 10.35
N ILE A 151 18.13 10.61 10.09
CA ILE A 151 18.42 9.51 9.15
C ILE A 151 17.92 8.17 9.73
N HIS A 152 17.30 7.34 8.89
CA HIS A 152 16.85 6.00 9.26
C HIS A 152 17.07 5.00 8.12
N THR A 153 17.96 4.02 8.31
CA THR A 153 18.37 3.07 7.25
C THR A 153 17.21 2.24 6.72
N VAL A 154 16.37 1.68 7.60
CA VAL A 154 15.21 0.86 7.19
C VAL A 154 14.23 1.67 6.33
N ARG A 155 13.96 2.94 6.69
CA ARG A 155 13.08 3.82 5.93
C ARG A 155 13.59 4.05 4.52
N ARG A 156 14.90 4.34 4.40
CA ARG A 156 15.56 4.53 3.11
C ARG A 156 15.45 3.27 2.25
N ILE A 157 15.81 2.10 2.80
CA ILE A 157 15.73 0.82 2.08
C ILE A 157 14.29 0.56 1.63
N ALA A 158 13.31 0.70 2.53
CA ALA A 158 11.90 0.50 2.22
C ALA A 158 11.41 1.38 1.05
N ILE A 159 11.81 2.65 0.99
CA ILE A 159 11.42 3.54 -0.12
C ILE A 159 12.05 3.13 -1.44
N PHE A 160 13.36 2.82 -1.44
CA PHE A 160 14.03 2.35 -2.66
C PHE A 160 13.47 1.01 -3.14
N SER A 161 13.21 0.07 -2.22
CA SER A 161 12.55 -1.20 -2.51
C SER A 161 11.15 -0.97 -3.08
N GLY A 162 10.35 -0.08 -2.47
CA GLY A 162 9.02 0.26 -2.98
C GLY A 162 9.04 0.76 -4.42
N TRP A 163 9.91 1.73 -4.74
CA TRP A 163 10.08 2.21 -6.11
C TRP A 163 10.57 1.13 -7.07
N LEU A 164 11.54 0.32 -6.66
CA LEU A 164 12.07 -0.78 -7.47
C LEU A 164 10.96 -1.75 -7.85
N PHE A 165 10.21 -2.26 -6.86
CA PHE A 165 9.14 -3.22 -7.12
C PHE A 165 7.97 -2.60 -7.89
N TYR A 166 7.71 -1.30 -7.74
CA TYR A 166 6.72 -0.59 -8.55
C TYR A 166 7.11 -0.54 -10.04
N VAL A 167 8.36 -0.20 -10.33
CA VAL A 167 8.87 -0.18 -11.72
C VAL A 167 8.89 -1.59 -12.30
N LEU A 168 9.36 -2.58 -11.53
CA LEU A 168 9.35 -3.98 -11.95
C LEU A 168 7.95 -4.50 -12.23
N MET A 169 6.95 -4.14 -11.41
CA MET A 169 5.56 -4.50 -11.64
C MET A 169 5.04 -3.95 -12.99
N ILE A 170 5.34 -2.69 -13.32
CA ILE A 170 4.99 -2.10 -14.62
C ILE A 170 5.69 -2.86 -15.76
N LEU A 171 6.99 -3.17 -15.61
CA LEU A 171 7.75 -3.90 -16.62
C LEU A 171 7.18 -5.31 -16.86
N PHE A 172 6.94 -6.08 -15.80
CA PHE A 172 6.38 -7.42 -15.91
C PHE A 172 4.95 -7.40 -16.45
N GLY A 173 4.13 -6.42 -16.10
CA GLY A 173 2.80 -6.25 -16.70
C GLY A 173 2.83 -5.96 -18.19
N ASN A 174 3.82 -5.19 -18.66
CA ASN A 174 4.02 -4.98 -20.09
C ASN A 174 4.52 -6.25 -20.81
N LEU A 175 5.41 -7.02 -20.19
CA LEU A 175 5.90 -8.28 -20.75
C LEU A 175 4.77 -9.32 -20.84
N GLU A 176 3.92 -9.42 -19.80
CA GLU A 176 2.72 -10.23 -19.81
C GLU A 176 1.76 -9.84 -20.95
N SER A 177 1.49 -8.54 -21.09
CA SER A 177 0.63 -8.04 -22.16
C SER A 177 1.18 -8.39 -23.55
N ARG A 178 2.50 -8.37 -23.74
CA ARG A 178 3.12 -8.77 -25.01
C ARG A 178 2.95 -10.25 -25.31
N GLU A 179 3.05 -11.13 -24.32
CA GLU A 179 2.81 -12.57 -24.51
C GLU A 179 1.36 -12.83 -24.91
N LEU A 180 0.40 -12.17 -24.26
CA LEU A 180 -1.02 -12.29 -24.59
C LEU A 180 -1.34 -11.76 -26.00
N ILE A 181 -0.76 -10.63 -26.40
CA ILE A 181 -0.90 -10.10 -27.76
C ILE A 181 -0.31 -11.07 -28.78
N ALA A 182 0.86 -11.66 -28.50
CA ALA A 182 1.48 -12.65 -29.39
C ALA A 182 0.65 -13.94 -29.50
N ALA A 183 -0.07 -14.31 -28.44
CA ALA A 183 -1.03 -15.42 -28.43
C ALA A 183 -2.37 -15.09 -29.12
N GLY A 184 -2.60 -13.84 -29.54
CA GLY A 184 -3.83 -13.41 -30.21
C GLY A 184 -4.95 -12.98 -29.27
N GLU A 185 -4.69 -12.89 -27.96
CA GLU A 185 -5.68 -12.58 -26.92
C GLU A 185 -6.00 -11.07 -26.82
N GLY A 186 -5.10 -10.22 -27.33
CA GLY A 186 -5.28 -8.77 -27.38
C GLY A 186 -4.76 -8.00 -26.16
N VAL A 187 -4.76 -6.67 -26.27
CA VAL A 187 -4.12 -5.75 -25.30
C VAL A 187 -4.85 -5.71 -23.96
N PHE A 188 -6.18 -5.81 -23.98
CA PHE A 188 -7.05 -5.68 -22.81
C PHE A 188 -7.46 -7.01 -22.19
N HIS A 189 -6.87 -8.13 -22.63
CA HIS A 189 -7.29 -9.46 -22.22
C HIS A 189 -7.40 -9.61 -20.70
N ARG A 190 -6.43 -9.11 -19.90
CA ARG A 190 -6.48 -9.21 -18.42
C ARG A 190 -7.50 -8.29 -17.75
N MET A 191 -7.95 -7.24 -18.43
CA MET A 191 -9.04 -6.37 -17.96
C MET A 191 -10.40 -7.04 -18.17
N GLU A 192 -10.52 -7.83 -19.24
CA GLU A 192 -11.75 -8.56 -19.59
C GLU A 192 -11.79 -9.94 -18.92
N ASN A 193 -10.62 -10.54 -18.72
CA ASN A 193 -10.39 -11.87 -18.15
C ASN A 193 -9.36 -11.77 -17.00
N PRO A 194 -9.78 -11.23 -15.84
CA PRO A 194 -9.06 -11.34 -14.58
C PRO A 194 -8.53 -12.75 -14.32
N PRO A 195 -7.26 -12.92 -13.88
CA PRO A 195 -6.75 -14.25 -13.56
C PRO A 195 -7.54 -14.86 -12.41
N LEU A 196 -7.98 -16.10 -12.61
CA LEU A 196 -8.61 -16.92 -11.60
C LEU A 196 -7.60 -17.94 -11.05
N VAL A 197 -8.03 -18.59 -9.98
CA VAL A 197 -7.19 -19.45 -9.13
C VAL A 197 -6.75 -20.73 -9.83
N GLY A 198 -7.58 -21.21 -10.76
CA GLY A 198 -7.30 -22.39 -11.58
C GLY A 198 -6.55 -22.09 -12.87
N ASP A 199 -6.28 -20.82 -13.17
CA ASP A 199 -5.67 -20.44 -14.44
C ASP A 199 -4.17 -20.76 -14.43
N GLU A 200 -3.65 -21.24 -15.56
CA GLU A 200 -2.21 -21.31 -15.75
C GLU A 200 -1.61 -19.91 -15.67
N ARG A 201 -0.64 -19.74 -14.76
CA ARG A 201 0.01 -18.45 -14.54
C ARG A 201 1.30 -18.39 -15.33
N SER A 202 1.44 -17.33 -16.12
CA SER A 202 2.71 -17.02 -16.76
C SER A 202 3.79 -16.69 -15.71
N LEU A 203 5.05 -16.75 -16.14
CA LEU A 203 6.16 -16.28 -15.32
C LEU A 203 5.98 -14.80 -14.94
N TYR A 204 5.56 -13.96 -15.86
CA TYR A 204 5.43 -12.52 -15.62
C TYR A 204 4.29 -12.19 -14.66
N LEU A 205 3.17 -12.91 -14.72
CA LEU A 205 2.07 -12.78 -13.77
C LEU A 205 2.52 -13.13 -12.34
N ASN A 206 3.34 -14.17 -12.20
CA ASN A 206 3.96 -14.54 -10.92
C ASN A 206 4.96 -13.49 -10.42
N MET A 207 5.75 -12.89 -11.32
CA MET A 207 6.68 -11.82 -10.96
C MET A 207 5.93 -10.53 -10.55
N MET A 208 4.80 -10.21 -11.19
CA MET A 208 3.94 -9.11 -10.77
C MET A 208 3.39 -9.32 -9.37
N ALA A 209 2.87 -10.52 -9.06
CA ALA A 209 2.41 -10.87 -7.73
C ALA A 209 3.51 -10.67 -6.68
N PHE A 210 4.71 -11.17 -6.94
CA PHE A 210 5.87 -10.95 -6.06
C PHE A 210 6.20 -9.46 -5.87
N CYS A 211 6.15 -8.67 -6.93
CA CYS A 211 6.38 -7.22 -6.84
C CYS A 211 5.33 -6.53 -5.97
N GLU A 212 4.05 -6.88 -6.12
CA GLU A 212 2.96 -6.32 -5.31
C GLU A 212 3.16 -6.60 -3.81
N TRP A 213 3.40 -7.87 -3.44
CA TRP A 213 3.72 -8.24 -2.06
C TRP A 213 4.94 -7.50 -1.52
N SER A 214 5.98 -7.38 -2.33
CA SER A 214 7.21 -6.72 -1.93
C SER A 214 7.03 -5.20 -1.76
N MET A 215 6.18 -4.56 -2.56
CA MET A 215 5.78 -3.16 -2.37
C MET A 215 4.99 -2.97 -1.08
N VAL A 216 3.97 -3.80 -0.84
CA VAL A 216 3.13 -3.72 0.35
C VAL A 216 3.95 -3.96 1.63
N PHE A 217 4.85 -4.94 1.61
CA PHE A 217 5.80 -5.17 2.70
C PHE A 217 6.72 -3.97 2.92
N SER A 218 7.27 -3.40 1.84
CA SER A 218 8.10 -2.20 1.91
C SER A 218 7.34 -1.03 2.52
N PHE A 219 6.07 -0.85 2.17
CA PHE A 219 5.22 0.18 2.75
C PHE A 219 5.07 0.00 4.27
N TYR A 220 4.70 -1.20 4.74
CA TYR A 220 4.53 -1.44 6.18
C TYR A 220 5.85 -1.33 6.97
N ALA A 221 6.96 -1.86 6.43
CA ALA A 221 8.28 -1.71 7.03
C ALA A 221 8.71 -0.23 7.10
N GLY A 222 8.45 0.53 6.04
CA GLY A 222 8.67 1.97 5.99
C GLY A 222 7.80 2.73 6.99
N ALA A 223 6.52 2.39 7.10
CA ALA A 223 5.59 3.00 8.05
C ALA A 223 6.06 2.82 9.51
N LEU A 224 6.48 1.61 9.89
CA LEU A 224 6.98 1.34 11.24
C LEU A 224 8.26 2.13 11.59
N SER A 225 9.03 2.57 10.61
CA SER A 225 10.19 3.45 10.85
C SER A 225 9.83 4.83 11.39
N PHE A 226 8.56 5.23 11.36
CA PHE A 226 8.07 6.49 11.91
C PHE A 226 7.63 6.39 13.37
N ARG A 227 7.69 5.19 13.96
CA ARG A 227 7.27 4.94 15.34
C ARG A 227 7.86 5.95 16.33
N ARG A 228 9.17 6.22 16.23
CA ARG A 228 9.88 7.18 17.08
C ARG A 228 9.40 8.62 16.91
N GLU A 229 9.00 9.01 15.70
CA GLU A 229 8.51 10.38 15.43
C GLU A 229 7.11 10.63 16.02
N LEU A 230 6.43 9.56 16.46
CA LEU A 230 5.09 9.60 17.03
C LEU A 230 5.05 9.31 18.54
N GLU A 231 6.21 9.09 19.16
CA GLU A 231 6.32 8.93 20.62
C GLU A 231 5.73 10.16 21.32
N ASP A 232 4.88 9.91 22.32
CA ASP A 232 4.15 10.93 23.09
C ASP A 232 3.24 11.88 22.28
N VAL A 233 3.03 11.62 20.99
CA VAL A 233 2.11 12.40 20.16
C VAL A 233 0.68 11.88 20.34
N ARG A 234 -0.24 12.79 20.67
CA ARG A 234 -1.69 12.52 20.75
C ARG A 234 -2.38 12.89 19.44
N LEU A 235 -3.41 12.13 19.06
CA LEU A 235 -4.31 12.50 17.96
C LEU A 235 -5.06 13.80 18.29
#